data_AF-A0A7W0LDV7-F1
#
_entry.id   AF-A0A7W0LDV7-F1
#
_cell.length_a   1.000
_cell.length_b   1.000
_cell.length_c   1.000
_cell.angle_alpha   90.00
_cell.angle_beta   90.00
_cell.angle_gamma   90.00
#
_symmetry.space_group_name_H-M   'P 1'
#
loop_
_entity.id
_entity.type
_entity.pdbx_description
1 polymer ?
#
loop_
_entity_poly.entity_id
_entity_poly.type
_entity_poly.pdbx_seq_one_letter_code
_entity_poly.pdbx_strand_id
1 'polypeptide(L)'
;IVPEHFWAARRFLPVVLPGTLLFVAAAASGGGGGGRRMRLLRPALGAVFVILLGSQYVRASRPVTGHVEYAGLIPRLEQLAAQFSDEDLIIVEGRDAGGDMHVIALPLAYIYAKNVLVLQPARPDKPSFAAFLEWARTKYRRVLFIGSGGTDLLSHRYDVRTIASERFQVPEYDSALNAYPRVVRQKEFEFGVYEFTVHGSRFTVPGSPFDLDVGIKDDLHVLRFHAKEQVDGHTFRWTRATSYVSVTVAGASSREVVLTMADGGRSAAAPVASVGVFLHNQQVGSVTVSGGFRPYALPIPPDLAARAAAAADPVELKLVTTTWNPARVAGSPDDRDLGVMLDRVTIR
;
A
#
# COMPACT_ATOMS: atom_id res chain seq x y z
N ILE A 1 11.87 11.50 -1.28
CA ILE A 1 13.07 10.90 -0.64
C ILE A 1 12.55 9.94 0.40
N VAL A 2 12.56 8.62 0.12
CA VAL A 2 12.12 7.62 1.10
C VAL A 2 13.12 7.65 2.28
N PRO A 3 12.70 7.47 3.54
CA PRO A 3 13.58 7.51 4.72
C PRO A 3 14.64 6.39 4.78
N GLU A 4 15.03 5.80 3.66
CA GLU A 4 15.90 4.64 3.60
C GLU A 4 17.39 5.00 3.68
N HIS A 5 17.82 6.27 3.72
CA HIS A 5 19.26 6.61 3.68
C HIS A 5 20.10 5.90 4.76
N PHE A 6 19.59 5.79 6.00
CA PHE A 6 20.28 5.05 7.05
C PHE A 6 20.23 3.53 6.82
N TRP A 7 19.14 3.01 6.26
CA TRP A 7 18.97 1.60 5.92
C TRP A 7 19.83 1.19 4.72
N ALA A 8 19.94 2.05 3.71
CA ALA A 8 20.83 1.90 2.57
C ALA A 8 22.30 1.93 2.98
N ALA A 9 22.66 2.67 4.05
CA ALA A 9 24.02 2.65 4.60
C ALA A 9 24.38 1.30 5.25
N ARG A 10 23.40 0.49 5.67
CA ARG A 10 23.64 -0.84 6.27
C ARG A 10 24.38 -1.78 5.34
N ARG A 11 24.18 -1.66 4.02
CA ARG A 11 24.89 -2.47 3.02
C ARG A 11 26.41 -2.24 3.05
N PHE A 12 26.87 -1.12 3.61
CA PHE A 12 28.28 -0.80 3.76
C PHE A 12 28.84 -1.12 5.15
N LEU A 13 28.00 -1.45 6.14
CA LEU A 13 28.47 -1.80 7.49
C LEU A 13 29.46 -2.96 7.50
N PRO A 14 29.29 -4.04 6.70
CA PRO A 14 30.29 -5.10 6.61
C PRO A 14 31.67 -4.63 6.15
N VAL A 15 31.77 -3.47 5.48
CA VAL A 15 33.03 -2.86 5.03
C VAL A 15 33.54 -1.83 6.04
N VAL A 16 32.65 -0.96 6.55
CA VAL A 16 32.99 0.14 7.46
C VAL A 16 33.38 -0.35 8.85
N LEU A 17 32.68 -1.35 9.40
CA LEU A 17 32.94 -1.84 10.76
C LEU A 17 34.32 -2.48 10.90
N PRO A 18 34.75 -3.42 10.04
CA PRO A 18 36.11 -3.98 10.15
C PRO A 18 37.18 -2.90 10.01
N GLY A 19 37.02 -1.97 9.05
CA GLY A 19 37.96 -0.88 8.85
C GLY A 19 38.09 0.03 10.07
N THR A 20 36.98 0.47 10.65
CA THR A 20 36.99 1.32 11.85
C THR A 20 37.55 0.59 13.06
N LEU A 21 37.24 -0.70 13.25
CA LEU A 21 37.82 -1.52 14.33
C LEU A 21 39.34 -1.69 14.19
N LEU A 22 39.85 -1.87 12.97
CA LEU A 22 41.29 -1.92 12.71
C LEU A 22 41.96 -0.58 13.05
N PHE A 23 41.37 0.55 12.67
CA PHE A 23 41.89 1.87 13.05
C PHE A 23 41.84 2.12 14.56
N VAL A 24 40.78 1.68 15.25
CA VAL A 24 40.68 1.75 16.71
C VAL A 24 41.75 0.88 17.36
N ALA A 25 41.95 -0.34 16.88
CA ALA A 25 42.99 -1.23 17.38
C ALA A 25 44.40 -0.66 17.14
N ALA A 26 44.66 -0.11 15.96
CA ALA A 26 45.92 0.55 15.62
C ALA A 26 46.15 1.82 16.46
N ALA A 27 45.12 2.61 16.73
CA ALA A 27 45.22 3.77 17.62
C ALA A 27 45.48 3.36 19.09
N ALA A 28 44.86 2.28 19.55
CA ALA A 28 45.05 1.75 20.90
C ALA A 28 46.43 1.09 21.11
N SER A 29 46.99 0.47 20.06
CA SER A 29 48.27 -0.27 20.09
C SER A 29 49.47 0.48 19.49
N GLY A 30 49.22 1.59 18.78
CA GLY A 30 50.21 2.39 18.04
C GLY A 30 51.30 2.98 18.95
N GLY A 31 52.46 2.34 18.96
CA GLY A 31 53.62 2.70 19.76
C GLY A 31 54.47 3.82 19.15
N GLY A 32 54.07 5.07 19.35
CA GLY A 32 54.94 6.24 19.09
C GLY A 32 55.58 6.77 20.37
N GLY A 33 56.89 6.58 20.54
CA GLY A 33 57.87 7.49 21.19
C GLY A 33 57.66 8.06 22.61
N GLY A 34 56.64 7.65 23.36
CA GLY A 34 56.32 8.25 24.66
C GLY A 34 56.96 7.57 25.88
N GLY A 35 57.35 8.36 26.89
CA GLY A 35 57.93 7.88 28.16
C GLY A 35 57.05 6.87 28.92
N ARG A 36 57.62 6.18 29.92
CA ARG A 36 57.04 5.03 30.64
C ARG A 36 55.60 5.25 31.15
N ARG A 37 55.23 6.49 31.49
CA ARG A 37 53.87 6.91 31.89
C ARG A 37 52.84 6.83 30.74
N MET A 38 53.25 7.18 29.53
CA MET A 38 52.39 7.18 28.32
C MET A 38 52.11 5.76 27.81
N ARG A 39 53.00 4.81 28.12
CA ARG A 39 52.81 3.37 27.82
C ARG A 39 51.70 2.72 28.63
N LEU A 40 51.39 3.23 29.83
CA LEU A 40 50.33 2.70 30.70
C LEU A 40 48.98 3.43 30.53
N LEU A 41 48.99 4.72 30.17
CA LEU A 41 47.77 5.50 29.95
C LEU A 41 47.02 5.10 28.67
N ARG A 42 47.74 4.77 27.59
CA ARG A 42 47.16 4.36 26.30
C ARG A 42 46.25 3.13 26.37
N PRO A 43 46.66 1.99 26.96
CA PRO A 43 45.78 0.83 27.06
C PRO A 43 44.56 1.09 27.95
N ALA A 44 44.70 1.92 29.00
CA ALA A 44 43.58 2.32 29.85
C ALA A 44 42.55 3.17 29.07
N LEU A 45 43.01 4.15 28.29
CA LEU A 45 42.16 4.95 27.39
C LEU A 45 41.47 4.08 26.32
N GLY A 46 42.21 3.13 25.73
CA GLY A 46 41.65 2.17 24.78
C GLY A 46 40.58 1.29 25.41
N ALA A 47 40.82 0.76 26.61
CA ALA A 47 39.85 -0.04 27.35
C ALA A 47 38.59 0.77 27.69
N VAL A 48 38.74 2.01 28.17
CA VAL A 48 37.61 2.91 28.43
C VAL A 48 36.80 3.16 27.14
N PHE A 49 37.47 3.41 26.02
CA PHE A 49 36.78 3.63 24.74
C PHE A 49 36.00 2.39 24.29
N VAL A 50 36.59 1.18 24.40
CA VAL A 50 35.91 -0.08 24.07
C VAL A 50 34.72 -0.31 25.00
N ILE A 51 34.84 -0.05 26.30
CA ILE A 51 33.75 -0.17 27.26
C ILE A 51 32.61 0.81 26.92
N LEU A 52 32.93 2.07 26.63
CA LEU A 52 31.94 3.08 26.24
C LEU A 52 31.23 2.67 24.95
N LEU A 53 31.97 2.23 23.93
CA LEU A 53 31.41 1.78 22.66
C LEU A 53 30.52 0.54 22.84
N GLY A 54 30.98 -0.45 23.62
CA GLY A 54 30.21 -1.65 23.94
C GLY A 54 28.94 -1.33 24.71
N SER A 55 29.02 -0.44 25.72
CA SER A 55 27.84 -0.01 26.48
C SER A 55 26.82 0.71 25.59
N GLN A 56 27.30 1.54 24.65
CA GLN A 56 26.44 2.24 23.71
C GLN A 56 25.81 1.28 22.70
N TYR A 57 26.54 0.27 22.22
CA TYR A 57 26.01 -0.77 21.35
C TYR A 57 24.92 -1.59 22.05
N VAL A 58 25.16 -2.03 23.29
CA VAL A 58 24.15 -2.75 24.09
C VAL A 58 22.93 -1.88 24.32
N ARG A 59 23.12 -0.61 24.71
CA ARG A 59 22.02 0.33 24.94
C ARG A 59 21.21 0.58 23.67
N ALA A 60 21.87 0.74 22.53
CA ALA A 60 21.22 0.96 21.23
C ALA A 60 20.50 -0.29 20.71
N SER A 61 21.02 -1.48 20.98
CA SER A 61 20.45 -2.76 20.50
C SER A 61 19.35 -3.30 21.41
N ARG A 62 19.35 -2.94 22.70
CA ARG A 62 18.41 -3.46 23.71
C ARG A 62 16.94 -3.47 23.25
N PRO A 63 16.38 -2.40 22.62
CA PRO A 63 14.99 -2.39 22.21
C PRO A 63 14.62 -3.45 21.16
N VAL A 64 15.61 -3.98 20.43
CA VAL A 64 15.42 -4.85 19.25
C VAL A 64 16.03 -6.25 19.41
N THR A 65 16.73 -6.53 20.51
CA THR A 65 17.45 -7.80 20.74
C THR A 65 16.58 -9.06 20.70
N GLY A 66 15.33 -8.98 21.16
CA GLY A 66 14.38 -10.11 21.16
C GLY A 66 13.46 -10.17 19.95
N HIS A 67 13.64 -9.28 18.97
CA HIS A 67 12.74 -9.15 17.84
C HIS A 67 13.20 -10.00 16.66
N VAL A 68 12.25 -10.68 16.02
CA VAL A 68 12.44 -11.41 14.78
C VAL A 68 11.65 -10.69 13.69
N GLU A 69 12.36 -10.10 12.74
CA GLU A 69 11.75 -9.37 11.62
C GLU A 69 10.83 -10.31 10.83
N TYR A 70 9.60 -9.87 10.59
CA TYR A 70 8.57 -10.59 9.87
C TYR A 70 8.20 -11.96 10.47
N ALA A 71 8.32 -12.12 11.79
CA ALA A 71 7.89 -13.34 12.48
C ALA A 71 6.45 -13.72 12.11
N GLY A 72 6.22 -14.98 11.74
CA GLY A 72 4.91 -15.49 11.31
C GLY A 72 4.58 -15.28 9.83
N LEU A 73 5.45 -14.62 9.04
CA LEU A 73 5.23 -14.43 7.61
C LEU A 73 5.28 -15.74 6.80
N ILE A 74 6.19 -16.66 7.14
CA ILE A 74 6.39 -17.90 6.38
C ILE A 74 5.10 -18.73 6.27
N PRO A 75 4.40 -19.06 7.37
CA PRO A 75 3.13 -19.79 7.28
C PRO A 75 2.07 -19.10 6.44
N ARG A 76 2.04 -17.74 6.45
CA ARG A 76 1.11 -16.96 5.61
C ARG A 76 1.45 -17.08 4.13
N LEU A 77 2.74 -17.05 3.80
CA LEU A 77 3.19 -17.26 2.41
C LEU A 77 2.95 -18.70 1.94
N GLU A 78 3.10 -19.70 2.81
CA GLU A 78 2.76 -21.10 2.49
C GLU A 78 1.26 -21.26 2.21
N GLN A 79 0.42 -20.68 3.06
CA GLN A 79 -1.04 -20.66 2.88
C GLN A 79 -1.43 -19.97 1.56
N LEU A 80 -0.81 -18.84 1.25
CA LEU A 80 -1.03 -18.13 -0.01
C LEU A 80 -0.56 -18.96 -1.22
N ALA A 81 0.66 -19.51 -1.16
CA ALA A 81 1.23 -20.31 -2.23
C ALA A 81 0.41 -21.57 -2.53
N ALA A 82 -0.22 -22.17 -1.52
CA ALA A 82 -1.11 -23.32 -1.66
C ALA A 82 -2.39 -23.02 -2.46
N GLN A 83 -2.78 -21.74 -2.61
CA GLN A 83 -3.92 -21.35 -3.45
C GLN A 83 -3.59 -21.42 -4.96
N PHE A 84 -2.31 -21.55 -5.30
CA PHE A 84 -1.79 -21.48 -6.67
C PHE A 84 -1.16 -22.81 -7.10
N SER A 85 -1.44 -23.22 -8.32
CA SER A 85 -0.71 -24.29 -9.02
C SER A 85 0.55 -23.75 -9.69
N ASP A 86 1.43 -24.66 -10.08
CA ASP A 86 2.62 -24.42 -10.92
C ASP A 86 2.27 -24.06 -12.38
N GLU A 87 1.02 -24.26 -12.81
CA GLU A 87 0.50 -23.85 -14.12
C GLU A 87 -0.18 -22.47 -14.12
N ASP A 88 -0.32 -21.83 -12.96
CA ASP A 88 -0.90 -20.49 -12.86
C ASP A 88 0.17 -19.41 -13.07
N LEU A 89 -0.24 -18.28 -13.62
CA LEU A 89 0.52 -17.05 -13.65
C LEU A 89 0.00 -16.09 -12.58
N ILE A 90 0.90 -15.57 -11.75
CA ILE A 90 0.61 -14.61 -10.69
C ILE A 90 1.25 -13.27 -11.03
N ILE A 91 0.43 -12.26 -11.23
CA ILE A 91 0.86 -10.87 -11.38
C ILE A 91 0.76 -10.21 -10.01
N VAL A 92 1.83 -9.58 -9.56
CA VAL A 92 1.88 -8.91 -8.26
C VAL A 92 2.03 -7.42 -8.46
N GLU A 93 1.24 -6.64 -7.73
CA GLU A 93 1.31 -5.18 -7.70
C GLU A 93 2.75 -4.69 -7.42
N GLY A 94 3.22 -3.76 -8.26
CA GLY A 94 4.55 -3.16 -8.16
C GLY A 94 4.64 -2.08 -7.08
N ARG A 95 5.87 -1.72 -6.68
CA ARG A 95 6.14 -0.69 -5.67
C ARG A 95 5.60 0.70 -6.07
N ASP A 96 5.54 0.99 -7.37
CA ASP A 96 5.06 2.26 -7.91
C ASP A 96 3.55 2.48 -7.73
N ALA A 97 2.80 1.41 -7.39
CA ALA A 97 1.39 1.48 -7.00
C ALA A 97 1.17 2.04 -5.57
N GLY A 98 2.24 2.23 -4.79
CA GLY A 98 2.19 2.78 -3.44
C GLY A 98 1.91 1.76 -2.33
N GLY A 99 1.86 0.46 -2.68
CA GLY A 99 1.84 -0.67 -1.75
C GLY A 99 3.18 -1.40 -1.70
N ASP A 100 3.30 -2.34 -0.76
CA ASP A 100 4.48 -3.19 -0.56
C ASP A 100 4.31 -4.62 -1.10
N MET A 101 3.30 -4.87 -1.94
CA MET A 101 2.99 -6.22 -2.40
C MET A 101 4.11 -6.88 -3.21
N HIS A 102 4.98 -6.10 -3.86
CA HIS A 102 6.14 -6.66 -4.56
C HIS A 102 7.07 -7.49 -3.65
N VAL A 103 7.05 -7.30 -2.32
CA VAL A 103 7.93 -8.06 -1.40
C VAL A 103 7.55 -9.54 -1.31
N ILE A 104 6.30 -9.91 -1.58
CA ILE A 104 5.85 -11.31 -1.56
C ILE A 104 6.13 -12.04 -2.88
N ALA A 105 6.45 -11.31 -3.95
CA ALA A 105 6.70 -11.88 -5.28
C ALA A 105 7.92 -12.81 -5.30
N LEU A 106 9.03 -12.41 -4.68
CA LEU A 106 10.27 -13.19 -4.69
C LEU A 106 10.14 -14.52 -3.93
N PRO A 107 9.59 -14.58 -2.70
CA PRO A 107 9.30 -15.86 -2.04
C PRO A 107 8.41 -16.77 -2.88
N LEU A 108 7.32 -16.24 -3.45
CA LEU A 108 6.41 -17.03 -4.30
C LEU A 108 7.14 -17.63 -5.51
N ALA A 109 8.02 -16.86 -6.16
CA ALA A 109 8.78 -17.31 -7.31
C ALA A 109 9.87 -18.33 -6.96
N TYR A 110 10.72 -18.03 -5.97
CA TYR A 110 11.98 -18.76 -5.76
C TYR A 110 11.92 -19.82 -4.65
N ILE A 111 11.03 -19.65 -3.66
CA ILE A 111 10.86 -20.65 -2.59
C ILE A 111 9.74 -21.62 -2.97
N TYR A 112 8.63 -21.10 -3.49
CA TYR A 112 7.44 -21.91 -3.81
C TYR A 112 7.26 -22.22 -5.30
N ALA A 113 8.25 -21.87 -6.13
CA ALA A 113 8.31 -22.20 -7.56
C ALA A 113 7.06 -21.82 -8.36
N LYS A 114 6.45 -20.67 -8.06
CA LYS A 114 5.29 -20.15 -8.81
C LYS A 114 5.74 -19.27 -9.98
N ASN A 115 4.95 -19.22 -11.05
CA ASN A 115 5.18 -18.25 -12.13
C ASN A 115 4.72 -16.87 -11.65
N VAL A 116 5.67 -15.98 -11.36
CA VAL A 116 5.37 -14.66 -10.82
C VAL A 116 5.93 -13.57 -11.71
N LEU A 117 5.13 -12.55 -11.98
CA LEU A 117 5.55 -11.29 -12.59
C LEU A 117 5.19 -10.14 -11.65
N VAL A 118 6.13 -9.20 -11.49
CA VAL A 118 5.83 -7.93 -10.81
C VAL A 118 5.38 -6.94 -11.88
N LEU A 119 4.19 -6.37 -11.70
CA LEU A 119 3.62 -5.42 -12.64
C LEU A 119 4.30 -4.06 -12.50
N GLN A 120 4.72 -3.50 -13.64
CA GLN A 120 5.16 -2.11 -13.74
C GLN A 120 4.85 -1.59 -15.16
N PRO A 121 4.21 -0.41 -15.32
CA PRO A 121 3.76 0.52 -14.28
C PRO A 121 2.41 0.15 -13.64
N ALA A 122 2.05 0.81 -12.54
CA ALA A 122 0.75 0.68 -11.85
C ALA A 122 -0.47 1.06 -12.70
N ARG A 123 -0.26 1.76 -13.82
CA ARG A 123 -1.27 2.04 -14.84
C ARG A 123 -0.74 1.59 -16.21
N PRO A 124 -0.79 0.29 -16.53
CA PRO A 124 -0.33 -0.19 -17.83
C PRO A 124 -1.27 0.29 -18.95
N ASP A 125 -0.75 0.32 -20.18
CA ASP A 125 -1.57 0.51 -21.37
C ASP A 125 -2.61 -0.61 -21.48
N LYS A 126 -3.90 -0.26 -21.45
CA LYS A 126 -5.01 -1.24 -21.37
C LYS A 126 -5.05 -2.18 -22.58
N PRO A 127 -4.91 -1.71 -23.84
CA PRO A 127 -4.80 -2.59 -25.00
C PRO A 127 -3.64 -3.58 -24.91
N SER A 128 -2.45 -3.11 -24.52
CA SER A 128 -1.27 -3.97 -24.38
C SER A 128 -1.43 -5.01 -23.27
N PHE A 129 -2.00 -4.61 -22.13
CA PHE A 129 -2.28 -5.54 -21.03
C PHE A 129 -3.34 -6.58 -21.42
N ALA A 130 -4.39 -6.18 -22.15
CA ALA A 130 -5.37 -7.12 -22.68
C ALA A 130 -4.74 -8.16 -23.63
N ALA A 131 -3.90 -7.72 -24.57
CA ALA A 131 -3.17 -8.61 -25.48
C ALA A 131 -2.23 -9.56 -24.71
N PHE A 132 -1.60 -9.07 -23.64
CA PHE A 132 -0.81 -9.91 -22.75
C PHE A 132 -1.65 -10.97 -22.04
N LEU A 133 -2.84 -10.62 -21.52
CA LEU A 133 -3.75 -11.58 -20.89
C LEU A 133 -4.24 -12.65 -21.89
N GLU A 134 -4.53 -12.26 -23.13
CA GLU A 134 -4.88 -13.19 -24.21
C GLU A 134 -3.75 -14.19 -24.48
N TRP A 135 -2.51 -13.71 -24.64
CA TRP A 135 -1.35 -14.59 -24.78
C TRP A 135 -1.15 -15.49 -23.56
N ALA A 136 -1.21 -14.92 -22.35
CA ALA A 136 -0.94 -15.65 -21.12
C ALA A 136 -1.90 -16.83 -20.94
N ARG A 137 -3.17 -16.69 -21.33
CA ARG A 137 -4.17 -17.76 -21.30
C ARG A 137 -3.88 -18.93 -22.23
N THR A 138 -3.04 -18.75 -23.25
CA THR A 138 -2.59 -19.87 -24.11
C THR A 138 -1.55 -20.76 -23.43
N LYS A 139 -0.90 -20.24 -22.37
CA LYS A 139 0.24 -20.87 -21.70
C LYS A 139 -0.07 -21.28 -20.25
N TYR A 140 -0.89 -20.50 -19.56
CA TYR A 140 -1.18 -20.65 -18.14
C TYR A 140 -2.64 -21.01 -17.94
N ARG A 141 -2.91 -21.85 -16.95
CA ARG A 141 -4.26 -22.32 -16.61
C ARG A 141 -5.13 -21.19 -16.06
N ARG A 142 -4.56 -20.35 -15.20
CA ARG A 142 -5.18 -19.12 -14.67
C ARG A 142 -4.20 -17.98 -14.71
N VAL A 143 -4.72 -16.76 -14.88
CA VAL A 143 -3.95 -15.52 -14.74
C VAL A 143 -4.53 -14.75 -13.58
N LEU A 144 -3.72 -14.58 -12.54
CA LEU A 144 -4.12 -14.05 -11.25
C LEU A 144 -3.42 -12.72 -10.98
N PHE A 145 -4.05 -11.87 -10.16
CA PHE A 145 -3.48 -10.63 -9.67
C PHE A 145 -3.54 -10.57 -8.15
N ILE A 146 -2.46 -10.09 -7.53
CA ILE A 146 -2.40 -9.76 -6.10
C ILE A 146 -2.10 -8.27 -5.95
N GLY A 147 -2.99 -7.53 -5.29
CA GLY A 147 -2.84 -6.08 -5.11
C GLY A 147 -3.64 -5.52 -3.95
N SER A 148 -3.33 -4.26 -3.60
CA SER A 148 -3.81 -3.59 -2.37
C SER A 148 -4.58 -2.28 -2.58
N GLY A 149 -4.89 -1.91 -3.82
CA GLY A 149 -5.66 -0.69 -4.14
C GLY A 149 -4.87 0.42 -4.82
N GLY A 150 -3.80 0.08 -5.55
CA GLY A 150 -2.90 1.04 -6.18
C GLY A 150 -2.76 0.90 -7.70
N THR A 151 -3.46 -0.07 -8.30
CA THR A 151 -3.24 -0.46 -9.69
C THR A 151 -4.51 -0.37 -10.52
N ASP A 152 -4.42 0.27 -11.69
CA ASP A 152 -5.53 0.41 -12.62
C ASP A 152 -5.49 -0.72 -13.66
N LEU A 153 -6.23 -1.81 -13.42
CA LEU A 153 -6.27 -2.99 -14.30
C LEU A 153 -7.65 -3.33 -14.85
N LEU A 154 -8.70 -2.57 -14.58
CA LEU A 154 -10.02 -2.89 -15.12
C LEU A 154 -10.15 -2.46 -16.59
N SER A 155 -10.86 -3.24 -17.41
CA SER A 155 -11.15 -2.97 -18.83
C SER A 155 -12.44 -3.69 -19.23
N HIS A 156 -13.13 -3.24 -20.29
CA HIS A 156 -14.27 -3.98 -20.86
C HIS A 156 -13.84 -5.22 -21.68
N ARG A 157 -12.53 -5.44 -21.88
CA ARG A 157 -12.00 -6.55 -22.68
C ARG A 157 -11.91 -7.87 -21.92
N TYR A 158 -12.01 -7.83 -20.60
CA TYR A 158 -11.93 -8.99 -19.72
C TYR A 158 -12.70 -8.72 -18.44
N ASP A 159 -13.11 -9.79 -17.77
CA ASP A 159 -13.77 -9.68 -16.48
C ASP A 159 -12.77 -10.04 -15.37
N VAL A 160 -13.12 -9.70 -14.13
CA VAL A 160 -12.32 -10.05 -12.97
C VAL A 160 -13.18 -10.70 -11.90
N ARG A 161 -12.70 -11.83 -11.38
CA ARG A 161 -13.33 -12.57 -10.30
C ARG A 161 -12.47 -12.50 -9.05
N THR A 162 -13.05 -12.08 -7.93
CA THR A 162 -12.36 -12.14 -6.63
C THR A 162 -12.27 -13.58 -6.14
N ILE A 163 -11.06 -14.00 -5.79
CA ILE A 163 -10.75 -15.33 -5.25
C ILE A 163 -10.65 -15.27 -3.73
N ALA A 164 -9.86 -14.32 -3.21
CA ALA A 164 -9.59 -14.18 -1.78
C ALA A 164 -9.34 -12.72 -1.40
N SER A 165 -9.42 -12.44 -0.10
CA SER A 165 -8.96 -11.19 0.50
C SER A 165 -8.29 -11.56 1.80
N GLU A 166 -7.03 -11.19 1.96
CA GLU A 166 -6.19 -11.55 3.10
C GLU A 166 -5.81 -10.29 3.86
N ARG A 167 -5.82 -10.39 5.19
CA ARG A 167 -5.32 -9.35 6.08
C ARG A 167 -4.57 -9.99 7.23
N PHE A 168 -3.32 -9.59 7.43
CA PHE A 168 -2.53 -10.00 8.58
C PHE A 168 -1.46 -8.96 8.89
N GLN A 169 -0.91 -9.04 10.10
CA GLN A 169 0.18 -8.18 10.52
C GLN A 169 1.39 -9.02 10.90
N VAL A 170 2.57 -8.45 10.67
CA VAL A 170 3.85 -9.03 11.06
C VAL A 170 4.72 -7.96 11.72
N PRO A 171 5.56 -8.35 12.69
CA PRO A 171 6.41 -7.38 13.37
C PRO A 171 7.54 -6.91 12.43
N GLU A 172 7.76 -5.60 12.34
CA GLU A 172 8.81 -4.93 11.56
C GLU A 172 9.48 -3.88 12.44
N TYR A 173 10.78 -3.64 12.26
CA TYR A 173 11.45 -2.54 12.94
C TYR A 173 10.87 -1.18 12.54
N ASP A 174 10.78 -0.24 13.48
CA ASP A 174 10.50 1.14 13.11
C ASP A 174 11.59 1.72 12.20
N SER A 175 11.15 2.36 11.11
CA SER A 175 12.02 2.99 10.13
C SER A 175 12.07 4.50 10.35
N ALA A 176 12.56 4.92 11.53
CA ALA A 176 12.72 6.33 11.86
C ALA A 176 13.79 7.02 10.99
N LEU A 177 13.52 8.25 10.56
CA LEU A 177 14.50 9.07 9.85
C LEU A 177 15.60 9.51 10.82
N ASN A 178 16.86 9.23 10.50
CA ASN A 178 18.05 9.63 11.28
C ASN A 178 18.09 9.14 12.73
N ALA A 179 17.44 8.01 13.04
CA ALA A 179 17.49 7.39 14.36
C ALA A 179 17.58 5.87 14.27
N TYR A 180 18.10 5.24 15.33
CA TYR A 180 17.98 3.81 15.50
C TYR A 180 16.53 3.41 15.74
N PRO A 181 16.13 2.20 15.31
CA PRO A 181 14.84 1.66 15.68
C PRO A 181 14.70 1.58 17.20
N ARG A 182 13.57 2.09 17.72
CA ARG A 182 13.25 2.08 19.16
C ARG A 182 12.09 1.17 19.50
N VAL A 183 11.26 0.84 18.52
CA VAL A 183 10.01 0.10 18.74
C VAL A 183 9.78 -0.90 17.62
N VAL A 184 9.03 -1.95 17.95
CA VAL A 184 8.51 -2.89 16.96
C VAL A 184 7.20 -2.34 16.43
N ARG A 185 7.12 -2.10 15.12
CA ARG A 185 5.87 -1.75 14.42
C ARG A 185 5.21 -3.03 13.94
N GLN A 186 3.89 -2.98 13.79
CA GLN A 186 3.14 -4.03 13.10
C GLN A 186 2.95 -3.59 11.65
N LYS A 187 3.67 -4.25 10.74
CA LYS A 187 3.48 -4.07 9.30
C LYS A 187 2.23 -4.82 8.90
N GLU A 188 1.30 -4.08 8.30
CA GLU A 188 0.06 -4.63 7.78
C GLU A 188 0.23 -5.09 6.33
N PHE A 189 -0.20 -6.33 6.08
CA PHE A 189 -0.42 -6.86 4.76
C PHE A 189 -1.93 -6.97 4.56
N GLU A 190 -2.43 -6.27 3.56
CA GLU A 190 -3.83 -6.31 3.19
C GLU A 190 -3.94 -6.28 1.67
N PHE A 191 -4.46 -7.36 1.09
CA PHE A 191 -4.53 -7.51 -0.36
C PHE A 191 -5.66 -8.44 -0.78
N GLY A 192 -6.12 -8.25 -2.01
CA GLY A 192 -7.02 -9.16 -2.70
C GLY A 192 -6.27 -10.06 -3.67
N VAL A 193 -6.82 -11.25 -3.90
CA VAL A 193 -6.42 -12.15 -4.98
C VAL A 193 -7.55 -12.19 -6.00
N TYR A 194 -7.22 -11.90 -7.25
CA TYR A 194 -8.16 -11.74 -8.35
C TYR A 194 -7.78 -12.63 -9.52
N GLU A 195 -8.77 -13.14 -10.24
CA GLU A 195 -8.57 -13.91 -11.47
C GLU A 195 -9.12 -13.14 -12.66
N PHE A 196 -8.32 -12.99 -13.71
CA PHE A 196 -8.78 -12.42 -14.98
C PHE A 196 -9.51 -13.47 -15.80
N THR A 197 -10.81 -13.27 -16.04
CA THR A 197 -11.65 -14.16 -16.85
C THR A 197 -12.01 -13.54 -18.20
N VAL A 198 -12.51 -14.35 -19.13
CA VAL A 198 -12.92 -13.89 -20.47
C VAL A 198 -14.15 -12.99 -20.32
N HIS A 199 -14.20 -11.89 -21.09
CA HIS A 199 -15.36 -10.99 -21.08
C HIS A 199 -16.67 -11.72 -21.43
N GLY A 200 -17.75 -11.37 -20.73
CA GLY A 200 -19.07 -11.99 -20.91
C GLY A 200 -19.22 -13.29 -20.13
N SER A 201 -18.30 -13.58 -19.20
CA SER A 201 -18.39 -14.74 -18.34
C SER A 201 -19.44 -14.53 -17.24
N ARG A 202 -20.74 -14.59 -17.55
CA ARG A 202 -21.91 -14.69 -16.60
C ARG A 202 -22.01 -13.73 -15.38
N PHE A 203 -21.07 -12.83 -15.12
CA PHE A 203 -20.97 -12.10 -13.84
C PHE A 203 -21.50 -10.66 -13.89
N THR A 204 -21.88 -10.15 -15.06
CA THR A 204 -22.45 -8.81 -15.22
C THR A 204 -23.83 -8.91 -15.85
N VAL A 205 -24.88 -8.54 -15.11
CA VAL A 205 -26.24 -8.46 -15.65
C VAL A 205 -26.35 -7.12 -16.38
N PRO A 206 -26.68 -7.09 -17.68
CA PRO A 206 -26.88 -5.84 -18.40
C PRO A 206 -27.93 -4.97 -17.69
N GLY A 207 -27.57 -3.75 -17.35
CA GLY A 207 -28.45 -2.79 -16.67
C GLY A 207 -28.45 -2.86 -15.14
N SER A 208 -27.64 -3.71 -14.50
CA SER A 208 -27.46 -3.62 -13.05
C SER A 208 -26.72 -2.32 -12.68
N PRO A 209 -27.13 -1.61 -11.61
CA PRO A 209 -26.35 -0.51 -11.06
C PRO A 209 -24.91 -0.94 -10.76
N PHE A 210 -23.96 -0.03 -10.91
CA PHE A 210 -22.64 -0.25 -10.32
C PHE A 210 -22.76 -0.04 -8.83
N ASP A 211 -22.19 -0.96 -8.06
CA ASP A 211 -22.27 -0.96 -6.62
C ASP A 211 -20.98 -1.55 -6.05
N LEU A 212 -20.20 -0.70 -5.40
CA LEU A 212 -18.90 -1.03 -4.85
C LEU A 212 -18.91 -0.73 -3.36
N ASP A 213 -18.68 -1.76 -2.56
CA ASP A 213 -18.25 -1.66 -1.17
C ASP A 213 -16.75 -1.33 -1.14
N VAL A 214 -16.39 -0.23 -0.49
CA VAL A 214 -15.03 0.30 -0.41
C VAL A 214 -14.41 -0.16 0.91
N GLY A 215 -13.18 -0.68 0.84
CA GLY A 215 -12.52 -1.30 1.98
C GLY A 215 -12.74 -2.82 2.09
N ILE A 216 -13.48 -3.44 1.15
CA ILE A 216 -13.53 -4.90 0.99
C ILE A 216 -13.43 -5.26 -0.49
N LYS A 217 -12.41 -6.06 -0.85
CA LYS A 217 -12.24 -6.62 -2.21
C LYS A 217 -12.27 -5.56 -3.34
N ASP A 218 -11.93 -4.32 -3.01
CA ASP A 218 -12.04 -3.14 -3.86
C ASP A 218 -10.72 -2.79 -4.59
N ASP A 219 -9.67 -3.61 -4.43
CA ASP A 219 -8.29 -3.25 -4.78
C ASP A 219 -8.07 -2.92 -6.27
N LEU A 220 -8.93 -3.41 -7.16
CA LEU A 220 -8.89 -3.10 -8.59
C LEU A 220 -9.71 -1.88 -8.98
N HIS A 221 -10.63 -1.46 -8.12
CA HIS A 221 -11.52 -0.34 -8.35
C HIS A 221 -10.97 0.95 -7.77
N VAL A 222 -10.12 0.90 -6.75
CA VAL A 222 -9.68 2.10 -6.03
C VAL A 222 -8.25 2.47 -6.39
N LEU A 223 -7.99 3.78 -6.42
CA LEU A 223 -6.66 4.31 -6.62
C LEU A 223 -6.45 5.61 -5.86
N ARG A 224 -5.26 5.76 -5.26
CA ARG A 224 -4.87 6.89 -4.39
C ARG A 224 -5.76 7.04 -3.15
N PHE A 225 -6.15 5.92 -2.57
CA PHE A 225 -6.72 5.87 -1.23
C PHE A 225 -5.64 5.54 -0.19
N HIS A 226 -5.98 5.65 1.09
CA HIS A 226 -5.23 4.99 2.17
C HIS A 226 -5.63 3.51 2.27
N ALA A 227 -5.00 2.77 3.19
CA ALA A 227 -5.30 1.36 3.46
C ALA A 227 -6.76 1.13 3.88
N LYS A 228 -7.24 -0.12 3.85
CA LYS A 228 -8.61 -0.44 4.22
C LYS A 228 -8.74 -0.40 5.74
N GLU A 229 -9.83 0.19 6.20
CA GLU A 229 -10.13 0.35 7.61
C GLU A 229 -11.57 -0.07 7.87
N GLN A 230 -11.86 -0.38 9.14
CA GLN A 230 -13.20 -0.76 9.58
C GLN A 230 -13.51 -0.06 10.89
N VAL A 231 -14.72 0.48 11.00
CA VAL A 231 -15.25 1.06 12.25
C VAL A 231 -16.76 0.84 12.31
N ASP A 232 -17.27 0.45 13.48
CA ASP A 232 -18.72 0.28 13.72
C ASP A 232 -19.45 -0.58 12.66
N GLY A 233 -18.77 -1.60 12.13
CA GLY A 233 -19.30 -2.51 11.10
C GLY A 233 -19.19 -1.98 9.66
N HIS A 234 -18.77 -0.74 9.46
CA HIS A 234 -18.49 -0.15 8.15
C HIS A 234 -17.06 -0.42 7.70
N THR A 235 -16.89 -0.86 6.47
CA THR A 235 -15.59 -0.88 5.81
C THR A 235 -15.43 0.35 4.97
N PHE A 236 -14.22 0.90 4.95
CA PHE A 236 -13.97 2.13 4.25
C PHE A 236 -12.50 2.27 3.88
N ARG A 237 -12.22 3.27 3.05
CA ARG A 237 -10.89 3.83 2.89
C ARG A 237 -10.94 5.33 3.06
N TRP A 238 -9.90 5.90 3.66
CA TRP A 238 -9.73 7.35 3.66
C TRP A 238 -9.33 7.83 2.26
N THR A 239 -10.05 8.83 1.74
CA THR A 239 -9.63 9.54 0.53
C THR A 239 -8.36 10.35 0.78
N ARG A 240 -7.56 10.55 -0.26
CA ARG A 240 -6.50 11.56 -0.30
C ARG A 240 -7.03 12.85 -0.95
N ALA A 241 -6.16 13.84 -1.12
CA ALA A 241 -6.48 15.09 -1.83
C ALA A 241 -7.08 14.84 -3.22
N THR A 242 -6.66 13.77 -3.90
CA THR A 242 -7.34 13.26 -5.09
C THR A 242 -7.32 11.73 -5.09
N SER A 243 -8.51 11.13 -5.19
CA SER A 243 -8.72 9.68 -5.22
C SER A 243 -9.60 9.31 -6.41
N TYR A 244 -9.50 8.06 -6.89
CA TYR A 244 -10.21 7.61 -8.08
C TYR A 244 -10.88 6.27 -7.84
N VAL A 245 -12.13 6.14 -8.27
CA VAL A 245 -12.85 4.88 -8.33
C VAL A 245 -13.10 4.53 -9.79
N SER A 246 -12.66 3.35 -10.23
CA SER A 246 -12.90 2.82 -11.57
C SER A 246 -14.28 2.18 -11.64
N VAL A 247 -15.15 2.77 -12.47
CA VAL A 247 -16.54 2.37 -12.65
C VAL A 247 -16.63 1.49 -13.89
N THR A 248 -16.82 0.19 -13.67
CA THR A 248 -16.86 -0.82 -14.74
C THR A 248 -18.20 -0.90 -15.46
N VAL A 249 -19.28 -0.40 -14.83
CA VAL A 249 -20.62 -0.40 -15.41
C VAL A 249 -21.28 0.95 -15.11
N ALA A 250 -21.49 1.77 -16.12
CA ALA A 250 -22.36 2.95 -16.01
C ALA A 250 -23.41 2.82 -17.11
N GLY A 251 -24.67 2.57 -16.74
CA GLY A 251 -25.74 2.48 -17.71
C GLY A 251 -26.02 3.85 -18.34
N ALA A 252 -26.41 3.89 -19.61
CA ALA A 252 -26.89 5.14 -20.22
C ALA A 252 -28.15 5.69 -19.51
N SER A 253 -28.86 4.82 -18.77
CA SER A 253 -29.98 5.17 -17.91
C SER A 253 -29.58 5.68 -16.52
N SER A 254 -28.30 5.67 -16.15
CA SER A 254 -27.87 6.14 -14.83
C SER A 254 -28.16 7.64 -14.67
N ARG A 255 -28.66 8.01 -13.49
CA ARG A 255 -29.13 9.36 -13.14
C ARG A 255 -28.48 9.90 -11.88
N GLU A 256 -27.83 9.08 -11.07
CA GLU A 256 -27.19 9.55 -9.86
C GLU A 256 -25.93 8.77 -9.49
N VAL A 257 -24.96 9.48 -8.88
CA VAL A 257 -23.88 8.89 -8.11
C VAL A 257 -24.25 9.04 -6.64
N VAL A 258 -24.25 7.93 -5.90
CA VAL A 258 -24.45 7.92 -4.45
C VAL A 258 -23.16 7.49 -3.78
N LEU A 259 -22.67 8.33 -2.87
CA LEU A 259 -21.47 8.07 -2.07
C LEU A 259 -21.86 7.96 -0.60
N THR A 260 -21.57 6.83 0.04
CA THR A 260 -21.70 6.70 1.49
C THR A 260 -20.39 7.14 2.14
N MET A 261 -20.42 8.27 2.84
CA MET A 261 -19.23 8.91 3.40
C MET A 261 -19.42 9.37 4.84
N ALA A 262 -18.33 9.45 5.59
CA ALA A 262 -18.26 10.08 6.92
C ALA A 262 -17.12 11.11 6.97
N ASP A 263 -17.26 12.13 7.84
CA ASP A 263 -16.21 13.16 8.01
C ASP A 263 -15.04 12.68 8.89
N GLY A 264 -15.21 11.52 9.53
CA GLY A 264 -14.21 10.88 10.36
C GLY A 264 -14.02 11.51 11.74
N GLY A 265 -15.06 12.13 12.30
CA GLY A 265 -15.01 12.75 13.62
C GLY A 265 -14.15 14.00 13.63
N ARG A 266 -14.01 14.64 12.46
CA ARG A 266 -13.18 15.82 12.25
C ARG A 266 -13.62 16.94 13.21
N SER A 267 -12.66 17.48 13.98
CA SER A 267 -12.96 18.56 14.94
C SER A 267 -13.28 19.87 14.23
N ALA A 268 -13.97 20.79 14.92
CA ALA A 268 -14.31 22.12 14.39
C ALA A 268 -13.08 22.99 14.03
N ALA A 269 -11.89 22.64 14.52
CA ALA A 269 -10.64 23.34 14.20
C ALA A 269 -10.03 22.89 12.86
N ALA A 270 -10.46 21.76 12.30
CA ALA A 270 -10.02 21.30 10.99
C ALA A 270 -10.81 21.97 9.86
N PRO A 271 -10.27 22.02 8.63
CA PRO A 271 -11.02 22.50 7.47
C PRO A 271 -12.33 21.75 7.28
N VAL A 272 -13.36 22.41 6.72
CA VAL A 272 -14.63 21.74 6.39
C VAL A 272 -14.39 20.57 5.44
N ALA A 273 -15.01 19.41 5.70
CA ALA A 273 -14.89 18.23 4.86
C ALA A 273 -15.69 18.40 3.55
N SER A 274 -15.04 18.88 2.49
CA SER A 274 -15.64 19.06 1.17
C SER A 274 -15.08 18.05 0.16
N VAL A 275 -15.97 17.50 -0.67
CA VAL A 275 -15.65 16.55 -1.74
C VAL A 275 -16.24 17.05 -3.05
N GLY A 276 -15.38 17.41 -4.01
CA GLY A 276 -15.76 17.62 -5.40
C GLY A 276 -15.78 16.28 -6.13
N VAL A 277 -16.88 15.98 -6.82
CA VAL A 277 -17.10 14.70 -7.50
C VAL A 277 -17.12 14.92 -9.00
N PHE A 278 -16.31 14.14 -9.71
CA PHE A 278 -16.19 14.19 -11.16
C PHE A 278 -16.39 12.80 -11.73
N LEU A 279 -17.30 12.66 -12.68
CA LEU A 279 -17.47 11.42 -13.44
C LEU A 279 -16.96 11.66 -14.86
N HIS A 280 -16.06 10.79 -15.34
CA HIS A 280 -15.46 10.90 -16.66
C HIS A 280 -14.90 12.32 -16.94
N ASN A 281 -14.17 12.84 -15.94
CA ASN A 281 -13.55 14.16 -15.91
C ASN A 281 -14.51 15.39 -16.00
N GLN A 282 -15.82 15.18 -15.93
CA GLN A 282 -16.81 16.25 -15.78
C GLN A 282 -17.31 16.33 -14.34
N GLN A 283 -17.37 17.53 -13.76
CA GLN A 283 -17.89 17.71 -12.41
C GLN A 283 -19.40 17.42 -12.39
N VAL A 284 -19.82 16.51 -11.50
CA VAL A 284 -21.24 16.21 -11.24
C VAL A 284 -21.78 17.00 -10.05
N GLY A 285 -20.90 17.39 -9.13
CA GLY A 285 -21.25 18.27 -8.01
C GLY A 285 -20.17 18.36 -6.95
N SER A 286 -20.54 18.96 -5.82
CA SER A 286 -19.71 19.02 -4.62
C SER A 286 -20.56 18.76 -3.39
N VAL A 287 -19.98 18.11 -2.40
CA VAL A 287 -20.65 17.68 -1.17
C VAL A 287 -19.87 18.20 0.04
N THR A 288 -20.57 18.71 1.04
CA THR A 288 -20.02 18.90 2.39
C THR A 288 -20.40 17.70 3.25
N VAL A 289 -19.40 16.93 3.66
CA VAL A 289 -19.55 15.74 4.48
C VAL A 289 -19.60 16.15 5.95
N SER A 290 -20.49 15.56 6.74
CA SER A 290 -20.57 15.83 8.18
C SER A 290 -21.14 14.64 8.94
N GLY A 291 -20.63 14.41 10.14
CA GLY A 291 -21.03 13.30 11.00
C GLY A 291 -20.59 11.93 10.47
N GLY A 292 -21.30 10.90 10.94
CA GLY A 292 -21.06 9.50 10.57
C GLY A 292 -21.48 9.16 9.14
N PHE A 293 -21.37 7.87 8.81
CA PHE A 293 -21.65 7.36 7.47
C PHE A 293 -23.09 7.65 7.03
N ARG A 294 -23.23 8.40 5.94
CA ARG A 294 -24.53 8.66 5.31
C ARG A 294 -24.40 8.81 3.79
N PRO A 295 -25.48 8.53 3.04
CA PRO A 295 -25.46 8.65 1.59
C PRO A 295 -25.54 10.11 1.15
N TYR A 296 -24.76 10.44 0.11
CA TYR A 296 -24.80 11.72 -0.60
C TYR A 296 -25.05 11.45 -2.08
N ALA A 297 -26.20 11.88 -2.58
CA ALA A 297 -26.61 11.69 -3.97
C ALA A 297 -26.32 12.94 -4.80
N LEU A 298 -25.71 12.75 -5.97
CA LEU A 298 -25.44 13.79 -6.96
C LEU A 298 -26.03 13.39 -8.31
N PRO A 299 -26.74 14.30 -9.00
CA PRO A 299 -27.33 13.99 -10.29
C PRO A 299 -26.26 13.80 -11.37
N ILE A 300 -26.45 12.81 -12.22
CA ILE A 300 -25.67 12.58 -13.44
C ILE A 300 -26.48 13.14 -14.62
N PRO A 301 -25.94 14.15 -15.34
CA PRO A 301 -26.56 14.61 -16.58
C PRO A 301 -26.73 13.46 -17.60
N PRO A 302 -27.89 13.33 -18.28
CA PRO A 302 -28.13 12.22 -19.21
C PRO A 302 -27.09 12.10 -20.34
N ASP A 303 -26.55 13.23 -20.80
CA ASP A 303 -25.48 13.26 -21.81
C ASP A 303 -24.16 12.70 -21.25
N LEU A 304 -23.86 12.96 -19.97
CA LEU A 304 -22.70 12.40 -19.29
C LEU A 304 -22.85 10.90 -19.07
N ALA A 305 -24.05 10.45 -18.66
CA ALA A 305 -24.35 9.02 -18.52
C ALA A 305 -24.19 8.28 -19.86
N ALA A 306 -24.68 8.86 -20.96
CA ALA A 306 -24.53 8.29 -22.30
C ALA A 306 -23.06 8.22 -22.74
N ARG A 307 -22.26 9.28 -22.49
CA ARG A 307 -20.81 9.26 -22.78
C ARG A 307 -20.08 8.20 -21.95
N ALA A 308 -20.38 8.11 -20.66
CA ALA A 308 -19.77 7.13 -19.77
C ALA A 308 -20.10 5.69 -20.20
N ALA A 309 -21.34 5.43 -20.58
CA ALA A 309 -21.78 4.13 -21.08
C ALA A 309 -21.15 3.73 -22.42
N ALA A 310 -20.78 4.70 -23.24
CA ALA A 310 -20.14 4.49 -24.55
C ALA A 310 -18.60 4.41 -24.47
N ALA A 311 -18.01 4.57 -23.29
CA ALA A 311 -16.56 4.51 -23.12
C ALA A 311 -16.02 3.11 -23.42
N ALA A 312 -14.85 3.04 -24.06
CA ALA A 312 -14.21 1.77 -24.42
C ALA A 312 -13.59 1.05 -23.22
N ASP A 313 -13.29 1.80 -22.15
CA ASP A 313 -12.72 1.32 -20.89
C ASP A 313 -13.53 1.91 -19.71
N PRO A 314 -13.49 1.28 -18.52
CA PRO A 314 -14.12 1.78 -17.31
C PRO A 314 -13.84 3.26 -17.08
N VAL A 315 -14.86 4.02 -16.67
CA VAL A 315 -14.71 5.45 -16.45
C VAL A 315 -14.25 5.75 -15.03
N GLU A 316 -13.42 6.78 -14.88
CA GLU A 316 -12.99 7.24 -13.56
C GLU A 316 -14.06 8.12 -12.90
N LEU A 317 -14.43 7.76 -11.68
CA LEU A 317 -15.04 8.64 -10.70
C LEU A 317 -13.92 9.25 -9.85
N LYS A 318 -13.58 10.51 -10.13
CA LYS A 318 -12.55 11.27 -9.44
C LYS A 318 -13.15 12.04 -8.27
N LEU A 319 -12.57 11.86 -7.09
CA LEU A 319 -12.90 12.57 -5.85
C LEU A 319 -11.78 13.54 -5.52
N VAL A 320 -12.11 14.83 -5.43
CA VAL A 320 -11.19 15.87 -4.97
C VAL A 320 -11.62 16.28 -3.57
N THR A 321 -10.81 15.97 -2.56
CA THR A 321 -11.20 16.11 -1.16
C THR A 321 -10.31 17.09 -0.41
N THR A 322 -10.92 17.93 0.43
CA THR A 322 -10.19 18.72 1.42
C THR A 322 -9.60 17.80 2.51
N THR A 323 -8.29 17.80 2.66
CA THR A 323 -7.61 16.96 3.65
C THR A 323 -7.37 17.69 4.96
N TRP A 324 -7.18 16.92 6.03
CA TRP A 324 -6.75 17.38 7.35
C TRP A 324 -5.75 16.38 7.94
N ASN A 325 -4.99 16.82 8.95
CA ASN A 325 -3.99 15.99 9.59
C ASN A 325 -4.33 15.84 11.09
N PRO A 326 -4.74 14.65 11.56
CA PRO A 326 -5.17 14.45 12.93
C PRO A 326 -4.09 14.77 13.96
N ALA A 327 -2.82 14.45 13.69
CA ALA A 327 -1.71 14.79 14.58
C ALA A 327 -1.55 16.30 14.76
N ARG A 328 -1.72 17.09 13.69
CA ARG A 328 -1.58 18.56 13.76
C ARG A 328 -2.78 19.25 14.41
N VAL A 329 -3.99 18.76 14.17
CA VAL A 329 -5.22 19.44 14.63
C VAL A 329 -5.68 18.94 16.01
N ALA A 330 -5.52 17.65 16.29
CA ALA A 330 -6.07 17.00 17.47
C ALA A 330 -5.00 16.32 18.35
N GLY A 331 -3.72 16.37 17.99
CA GLY A 331 -2.65 15.69 18.74
C GLY A 331 -2.72 14.16 18.69
N SER A 332 -3.46 13.60 17.72
CA SER A 332 -3.55 12.15 17.47
C SER A 332 -2.19 11.58 17.02
N PRO A 333 -1.89 10.29 17.25
CA PRO A 333 -0.71 9.64 16.67
C PRO A 333 -0.78 9.47 15.14
N ASP A 334 -1.94 9.66 14.52
CA ASP A 334 -2.12 9.56 13.07
C ASP A 334 -1.62 10.83 12.36
N ASP A 335 -0.52 10.70 11.62
CA ASP A 335 0.18 11.77 10.92
C ASP A 335 -0.19 11.88 9.43
N ARG A 336 -1.16 11.09 8.96
CA ARG A 336 -1.60 11.09 7.56
C ARG A 336 -2.42 12.33 7.25
N ASP A 337 -2.32 12.79 6.00
CA ASP A 337 -3.28 13.74 5.44
C ASP A 337 -4.52 12.96 4.95
N LEU A 338 -5.60 13.07 5.72
CA LEU A 338 -6.85 12.33 5.55
C LEU A 338 -7.91 13.21 4.91
N GLY A 339 -8.65 12.68 3.94
CA GLY A 339 -9.83 13.32 3.38
C GLY A 339 -11.10 12.97 4.17
N VAL A 340 -11.99 12.23 3.53
CA VAL A 340 -13.21 11.66 4.12
C VAL A 340 -13.11 10.14 4.12
N MET A 341 -13.90 9.49 4.97
CA MET A 341 -14.05 8.03 4.94
C MET A 341 -15.08 7.69 3.87
N LEU A 342 -14.71 6.88 2.87
CA LEU A 342 -15.62 6.40 1.82
C LEU A 342 -15.89 4.91 2.03
N ASP A 343 -17.16 4.56 2.21
CA ASP A 343 -17.63 3.19 2.48
C ASP A 343 -18.30 2.55 1.27
N ARG A 344 -19.08 3.29 0.48
CA ARG A 344 -19.78 2.73 -0.68
C ARG A 344 -19.91 3.71 -1.82
N VAL A 345 -19.84 3.20 -3.04
CA VAL A 345 -20.11 3.94 -4.27
C VAL A 345 -21.16 3.19 -5.09
N THR A 346 -22.29 3.84 -5.35
CA THR A 346 -23.34 3.31 -6.22
C THR A 346 -23.62 4.26 -7.37
N ILE A 347 -23.76 3.74 -8.59
CA ILE A 347 -24.19 4.49 -9.78
C ILE A 347 -25.41 3.80 -10.36
N ARG A 348 -26.54 4.53 -10.39
CA ARG A 348 -27.86 3.98 -10.76
C ARG A 348 -28.67 4.93 -11.61
#